data_AF-A0A1I3BJQ8-F1
#
_entry.id   AF-A0A1I3BJQ8-F1
#
_cell.length_a   1.000
_cell.length_b   1.000
_cell.length_c   1.000
_cell.angle_alpha   90.00
_cell.angle_beta   90.00
_cell.angle_gamma   90.00
#
_symmetry.space_group_name_H-M   'P 1'
#
loop_
_entity.id
_entity.type
_entity.pdbx_description
1 polymer ?
#
loop_
_entity_poly.entity_id
_entity_poly.type
_entity_poly.pdbx_seq_one_letter_code
_entity_poly.pdbx_strand_id
1 'polypeptide(L)' 'MSPSPSALERLGDASRPVVALFALLFLAGAYLRASRVDPAFGLVVVAFLVMNGGLIALGGWAAGRKRD' A
#
# COMPACT_ATOMS: atom_id res chain seq x y z
N MET A 1 -22.96 15.18 15.77
CA MET A 1 -22.94 15.51 14.33
C MET A 1 -22.26 14.37 13.61
N SER A 2 -23.04 13.52 12.93
CA SER A 2 -22.46 12.48 12.07
C SER A 2 -21.86 13.17 10.83
N PRO A 3 -20.58 12.92 10.49
CA PRO A 3 -19.98 13.53 9.30
C PRO A 3 -20.80 13.15 8.06
N SER A 4 -21.01 14.11 7.15
CA SER A 4 -21.74 13.84 5.92
C SER A 4 -21.00 12.75 5.12
N PRO A 5 -21.72 11.83 4.44
CA PRO A 5 -21.09 10.78 3.63
C PRO A 5 -20.03 11.32 2.65
N SER A 6 -20.27 12.51 2.11
CA SER A 6 -19.34 13.23 1.23
C SER A 6 -18.02 13.66 1.91
N ALA A 7 -18.02 13.90 3.22
CA ALA A 7 -16.82 14.24 3.97
C ALA A 7 -15.99 12.98 4.26
N LEU A 8 -16.63 11.83 4.52
CA LEU A 8 -15.96 10.55 4.72
C LEU A 8 -15.33 10.02 3.41
N GLU A 9 -16.02 10.15 2.28
CA GLU A 9 -15.47 9.81 0.95
C GLU A 9 -14.24 10.64 0.62
N ARG A 10 -14.31 11.96 0.84
CA ARG A 10 -13.17 12.87 0.65
C ARG A 10 -12.00 12.56 1.58
N LEU A 11 -12.27 12.14 2.81
CA LEU A 11 -11.23 11.71 3.74
C LEU A 11 -10.56 10.41 3.27
N GLY A 12 -11.35 9.46 2.76
CA GLY A 12 -10.88 8.22 2.15
C GLY A 12 -9.96 8.50 0.96
N ASP A 13 -10.37 9.37 0.04
CA ASP A 13 -9.53 9.75 -1.09
C ASP A 13 -8.29 10.55 -0.71
N ALA A 14 -8.37 11.43 0.30
CA ALA A 14 -7.21 12.15 0.82
C ALA A 14 -6.21 11.23 1.54
N SER A 15 -6.66 10.10 2.09
CA SER A 15 -5.79 9.13 2.78
C SER A 15 -4.96 8.28 1.81
N ARG A 16 -5.49 7.96 0.63
CA ARG A 16 -4.80 7.16 -0.40
C ARG A 16 -3.43 7.70 -0.84
N PRO A 17 -3.27 9.00 -1.17
CA PRO A 17 -1.97 9.53 -1.58
C PRO A 17 -0.94 9.51 -0.44
N VAL A 18 -1.38 9.73 0.80
CA VAL A 18 -0.50 9.63 1.98
C VAL A 18 -0.03 8.19 2.17
N VAL A 19 -0.94 7.21 2.10
CA VAL A 19 -0.60 5.79 2.19
C VAL A 19 0.34 5.36 1.06
N ALA A 20 0.11 5.83 -0.17
CA ALA A 20 0.99 5.57 -1.30
C ALA A 20 2.41 6.12 -1.08
N LEU A 21 2.53 7.34 -0.54
CA LEU A 21 3.82 7.94 -0.21
C LEU A 21 4.58 7.10 0.84
N PHE A 22 3.91 6.71 1.93
CA PHE A 22 4.52 5.86 2.95
C PHE A 22 4.93 4.49 2.40
N ALA A 23 4.10 3.88 1.55
CA ALA A 23 4.43 2.62 0.90
C ALA A 23 5.68 2.74 0.00
N LEU A 24 5.79 3.83 -0.77
CA LEU A 24 6.96 4.08 -1.61
C LEU A 24 8.24 4.27 -0.79
N LEU A 25 8.17 5.06 0.28
CA LEU A 25 9.31 5.26 1.19
C LEU A 25 9.74 3.95 1.86
N PHE A 26 8.77 3.13 2.26
CA PHE A 26 9.02 1.82 2.84
C PHE A 26 9.69 0.88 1.83
N LEU A 27 9.19 0.79 0.59
CA LEU A 27 9.78 -0.02 -0.47
C LEU A 27 11.21 0.43 -0.81
N ALA A 28 11.44 1.75 -0.91
CA ALA A 28 12.76 2.31 -1.15
C ALA A 28 13.73 1.97 -0.01
N GLY A 29 13.28 2.09 1.25
CA GLY A 29 14.08 1.70 2.42
C GLY A 29 14.38 0.20 2.44
N ALA A 30 13.40 -0.65 2.13
CA ALA A 30 13.57 -2.10 2.04
C ALA A 30 14.57 -2.48 0.94
N TYR A 31 14.47 -1.87 -0.24
CA TYR A 31 15.42 -2.03 -1.33
C TYR A 31 16.84 -1.65 -0.88
N LEU A 32 17.02 -0.43 -0.39
CA LEU A 32 18.33 0.06 0.04
C LEU A 32 18.95 -0.78 1.15
N ARG A 33 18.13 -1.36 2.03
CA ARG A 33 18.60 -2.25 3.11
C ARG A 33 19.01 -3.61 2.57
N ALA A 34 18.19 -4.24 1.73
CA ALA A 34 18.44 -5.56 1.18
C ALA A 34 19.58 -5.57 0.15
N SER A 35 19.71 -4.50 -0.66
CA SER A 35 20.81 -4.32 -1.61
C SER A 35 22.18 -4.17 -0.96
N ARG A 36 22.26 -4.02 0.37
CA ARG A 36 23.55 -4.09 1.10
C ARG A 36 24.11 -5.51 1.17
N VAL A 37 23.28 -6.53 1.00
CA VAL A 37 23.70 -7.94 0.94
C VAL A 37 24.06 -8.29 -0.49
N ASP A 38 23.11 -8.07 -1.41
CA ASP A 38 23.28 -8.30 -2.84
C ASP A 38 22.25 -7.42 -3.62
N PRO A 39 22.63 -6.74 -4.71
CA PRO A 39 21.72 -5.88 -5.46
C PRO A 39 20.50 -6.61 -6.05
N ALA A 40 20.66 -7.86 -6.51
CA ALA A 40 19.55 -8.64 -7.03
C ALA A 40 18.60 -9.08 -5.89
N PHE A 41 19.14 -9.38 -4.71
CA PHE A 41 18.34 -9.66 -3.52
C PHE A 41 17.40 -8.49 -3.15
N GLY A 42 17.86 -7.25 -3.29
CA GLY A 42 17.02 -6.07 -3.08
C GLY A 42 15.80 -6.02 -4.01
N LEU A 43 15.99 -6.36 -5.29
CA LEU A 43 14.89 -6.45 -6.26
C LEU A 43 13.90 -7.56 -5.89
N VAL A 44 14.39 -8.73 -5.47
CA VAL A 44 13.55 -9.86 -5.04
C VAL A 44 12.68 -9.47 -3.85
N VAL A 45 13.27 -8.80 -2.85
CA VAL A 45 12.52 -8.34 -1.66
C VAL A 45 11.42 -7.34 -2.04
N VAL A 46 11.72 -6.36 -2.88
CA VAL A 46 10.71 -5.39 -3.34
C VAL A 46 9.60 -6.09 -4.13
N ALA A 47 9.95 -6.95 -5.08
CA ALA A 47 8.97 -7.69 -5.88
C ALA A 47 8.06 -8.55 -5.00
N PHE A 48 8.62 -9.23 -4.00
CA PHE A 48 7.86 -10.00 -3.03
C PHE A 48 6.90 -9.10 -2.23
N LEU A 49 7.36 -7.96 -1.71
CA LEU A 49 6.52 -7.04 -0.94
C LEU A 49 5.39 -6.45 -1.79
N VAL A 50 5.68 -6.05 -3.03
CA VAL A 50 4.67 -5.53 -3.98
C VAL A 50 3.62 -6.60 -4.26
N MET A 51 4.03 -7.83 -4.56
CA MET A 51 3.10 -8.91 -4.89
C MET A 51 2.18 -9.24 -3.72
N ASN A 52 2.73 -9.40 -2.52
CA ASN A 52 1.96 -9.72 -1.32
C ASN A 52 1.07 -8.55 -0.89
N GLY A 53 1.60 -7.32 -0.89
CA GLY A 53 0.83 -6.12 -0.59
C GLY A 53 -0.32 -5.92 -1.58
N GLY A 54 -0.06 -6.17 -2.87
CA GLY A 54 -1.06 -6.14 -3.93
C GLY A 54 -2.17 -7.17 -3.72
N LEU A 55 -1.82 -8.40 -3.34
CA LEU A 55 -2.78 -9.46 -2.99
C LEU A 55 -3.67 -9.05 -1.80
N ILE A 56 -3.09 -8.47 -0.74
CA ILE A 56 -3.84 -7.98 0.42
C ILE A 56 -4.79 -6.85 0.01
N ALA A 57 -4.32 -5.89 -0.79
CA ALA A 57 -5.14 -4.80 -1.30
C ALA A 57 -6.29 -5.30 -2.19
N LEU A 58 -6.03 -6.25 -3.10
CA LEU A 58 -7.06 -6.89 -3.92
C LEU A 58 -8.07 -7.64 -3.05
N GLY A 59 -7.61 -8.38 -2.05
CA GLY A 59 -8.47 -9.10 -1.12
C GLY A 59 -9.36 -8.15 -0.31
N GLY A 60 -8.81 -7.05 0.19
CA GLY A 60 -9.56 -6.01 0.89
C GLY A 60 -10.61 -5.34 0.00
N TRP A 61 -10.25 -5.03 -1.25
CA TRP A 61 -11.19 -4.48 -2.23
C TRP A 61 -12.30 -5.48 -2.59
N ALA A 62 -11.95 -6.74 -2.83
CA ALA A 62 -12.92 -7.79 -3.13
C ALA A 62 -13.87 -8.07 -1.95
N ALA A 63 -13.37 -8.00 -0.71
CA ALA A 63 -14.19 -8.14 0.50
C ALA A 63 -15.09 -6.92 0.75
N GLY A 64 -14.63 -5.71 0.42
CA GLY A 64 -15.40 -4.47 0.52
C GLY A 64 -16.58 -4.43 -0.45
N ARG A 65 -16.39 -4.86 -1.70
CA ARG A 65 -17.46 -4.90 -2.73
C ARG A 65 -18.63 -5.82 -2.42
N LYS A 66 -18.55 -6.71 -1.42
CA LYS A 66 -19.66 -7.56 -0.98
C LYS A 66 -20.58 -6.89 0.06
N ARG A 67 -20.20 -5.72 0.56
CA ARG A 67 -20.96 -4.97 1.58
C ARG A 67 -21.78 -3.81 1.00
N ASP A 68 -21.57 -3.48 -0.27
CA ASP A 68 -22.38 -2.56 -1.08
C ASP A 68 -23.34 -3.37 -1.96
#